data_AF-A0A357EET2-F1
#
_entry.id   AF-A0A357EET2-F1
#
_cell.length_a   1.000
_cell.length_b   1.000
_cell.length_c   1.000
_cell.angle_alpha   90.00
_cell.angle_beta   90.00
_cell.angle_gamma   90.00
#
_symmetry.space_group_name_H-M   'P 1'
#
loop_
_entity.id
_entity.type
_entity.pdbx_description
1 polymer ?
#
loop_
_entity_poly.entity_id
_entity_poly.type
_entity_poly.pdbx_seq_one_letter_code
_entity_poly.pdbx_strand_id
1 'polypeptide(L)'
;VKRLSQWKDRKKEIEVPLFSGYCFVRFGQHEKTPVQKTIGVVEIVGSGSRPEPIPEPEIDALRRLMISVLPYDPHPYLHEGMKVEVIRGPLQGIHGILLRKEKRHRLVIGVHLIQQAAAVEIDVNDVMGV
;
A
#
# COMPACT_ATOMS: atom_id res chain seq x y z
N VAL A 1 3.24 -4.50 9.69
CA VAL A 1 4.32 -5.38 9.18
C VAL A 1 5.49 -5.39 10.14
N LYS A 2 6.16 -6.54 10.30
CA LYS A 2 7.34 -6.65 11.18
C LYS A 2 8.59 -6.19 10.43
N ARG A 3 9.42 -5.37 11.07
CA ARG A 3 10.72 -4.94 10.52
C ARG A 3 11.81 -5.03 11.60
N LEU A 4 13.02 -5.39 11.17
CA LEU A 4 14.18 -5.37 12.04
C LEU A 4 14.77 -3.96 12.09
N SER A 5 14.63 -3.26 13.22
CA SER A 5 15.20 -1.94 13.43
C SER A 5 16.53 -2.04 14.16
N GLN A 6 17.57 -1.35 13.66
CA GLN A 6 18.84 -1.19 14.35
C GLN A 6 18.73 -0.04 15.36
N TRP A 7 18.99 -0.34 16.63
CA TRP A 7 19.14 0.62 17.73
C TRP A 7 20.63 0.73 18.07
N LYS A 8 20.99 1.73 18.89
CA LYS A 8 22.41 2.01 19.23
C LYS A 8 23.17 0.78 19.76
N ASP A 9 22.48 -0.12 20.44
CA ASP A 9 23.02 -1.28 21.15
C ASP A 9 22.50 -2.64 20.64
N ARG A 10 21.39 -2.68 19.90
CA ARG A 10 20.75 -3.95 19.49
C ARG A 10 19.92 -3.85 18.21
N LYS A 11 19.63 -4.98 17.59
CA LYS A 11 18.57 -5.13 16.59
C LYS A 11 17.29 -5.57 17.29
N LYS A 12 16.17 -4.89 17.02
CA LYS A 12 14.86 -5.24 17.59
C LYS A 12 13.83 -5.36 16.47
N GLU A 13 13.04 -6.43 16.51
CA GLU A 13 11.85 -6.55 15.67
C GLU A 13 10.79 -5.58 16.19
N ILE A 14 10.32 -4.70 15.31
CA ILE A 14 9.26 -3.73 15.59
C ILE A 14 8.12 -3.90 14.60
N GLU A 15 6.93 -3.54 15.04
CA GLU A 15 5.79 -3.41 14.14
C GLU A 15 5.75 -1.99 13.58
N VAL A 16 5.64 -1.88 12.26
CA VAL A 16 5.41 -0.62 11.56
C VAL A 16 4.12 -0.72 10.74
N PRO A 17 3.43 0.41 10.52
CA PRO A 17 2.27 0.44 9.64
C PRO A 17 2.63 -0.06 8.24
N LEU A 18 1.72 -0.81 7.62
CA LEU A 18 1.85 -1.24 6.22
C LEU A 18 1.85 -0.02 5.28
N PHE A 19 0.95 0.93 5.55
CA PHE A 19 0.83 2.19 4.84
C PHE A 19 1.22 3.34 5.77
N SER A 20 2.54 3.59 5.87
CA SER A 20 3.05 4.62 6.77
C SER A 20 2.53 6.00 6.40
N GLY A 21 2.01 6.72 7.39
CA GLY A 21 1.41 8.06 7.20
C GLY A 21 -0.07 8.04 6.82
N TYR A 22 -0.68 6.87 6.66
CA TYR A 22 -2.10 6.74 6.31
C TYR A 22 -2.87 5.96 7.38
N CYS A 23 -4.10 6.38 7.64
CA CYS A 23 -5.05 5.69 8.47
C CYS A 23 -6.37 5.57 7.71
N PHE A 24 -6.99 4.39 7.75
CA PHE A 24 -8.29 4.16 7.13
C PHE A 24 -9.38 4.36 8.18
N VAL A 25 -10.38 5.17 7.85
CA VAL A 25 -11.49 5.48 8.75
C VAL A 25 -12.81 5.38 8.00
N ARG A 26 -13.83 4.84 8.67
CA ARG A 26 -15.22 4.86 8.21
C ARG A 26 -15.97 5.87 9.06
N PHE A 27 -16.54 6.88 8.42
CA PHE A 27 -17.27 7.95 9.10
C PHE A 27 -18.37 8.52 8.18
N GLY A 28 -19.42 9.08 8.77
CA GLY A 28 -20.48 9.77 8.04
C GLY A 28 -20.10 11.21 7.70
N GLN A 29 -20.84 11.84 6.78
CA GLN A 29 -20.55 13.21 6.33
C GLN A 29 -20.47 14.24 7.48
N HIS A 30 -21.29 14.07 8.52
CA HIS A 30 -21.32 14.95 9.70
C HIS A 30 -20.06 14.84 10.57
N GLU A 31 -19.32 13.74 10.47
CA GLU A 31 -18.12 13.46 11.27
C GLU A 31 -16.83 13.93 10.58
N LYS A 32 -16.91 14.43 9.34
CA LYS A 32 -15.76 14.92 8.56
C LYS A 32 -14.94 15.95 9.34
N THR A 33 -15.59 16.99 9.87
CA THR A 33 -14.90 18.09 10.56
C THR A 33 -14.23 17.63 11.86
N PRO A 34 -14.89 16.85 12.73
CA PRO A 34 -14.24 16.22 13.88
C PRO A 34 -13.00 15.38 13.50
N VAL A 35 -13.11 14.52 12.48
CA VAL A 35 -12.00 13.67 12.02
C VAL A 35 -10.82 14.52 11.56
N GLN A 36 -11.07 15.53 10.72
CA GLN A 36 -10.01 16.40 10.20
C GLN A 36 -9.32 17.24 11.29
N LYS A 37 -10.04 17.60 12.36
CA LYS A 37 -9.49 18.36 13.50
C LYS A 37 -8.79 17.50 14.55
N THR A 38 -8.77 16.18 14.38
CA THR A 38 -8.11 15.28 15.33
C THR A 38 -6.60 15.52 15.33
N ILE A 39 -5.99 15.54 16.52
CA ILE A 39 -4.56 15.77 16.68
C ILE A 39 -3.78 14.69 15.91
N GLY A 40 -2.82 15.11 15.10
CA GLY A 40 -1.99 14.22 14.28
C GLY A 40 -2.59 13.90 12.90
N VAL A 41 -3.81 14.33 12.61
CA VAL A 41 -4.38 14.26 11.26
C VAL A 41 -3.90 15.46 10.45
N VAL A 42 -3.25 15.19 9.32
CA VAL A 42 -2.78 16.21 8.38
C VAL A 42 -3.93 16.63 7.47
N GLU A 43 -4.52 15.66 6.77
CA GLU A 43 -5.63 15.88 5.85
C GLU A 43 -6.41 14.59 5.59
N ILE A 44 -7.57 14.72 4.96
CA ILE A 44 -8.33 13.61 4.40
C ILE A 44 -8.04 13.58 2.91
N VAL A 45 -7.46 12.48 2.42
CA VAL A 45 -7.05 12.33 1.03
C VAL A 45 -8.26 12.37 0.09
N GLY A 46 -8.12 13.07 -1.03
CA GLY A 46 -9.11 13.10 -2.10
C GLY A 46 -8.83 14.14 -3.17
N SER A 47 -9.71 14.18 -4.15
CA SER A 47 -9.64 15.12 -5.27
C SER A 47 -10.12 16.52 -4.85
N GLY A 48 -9.16 17.42 -4.58
CA GLY A 48 -9.43 18.82 -4.25
C GLY A 48 -10.04 19.00 -2.86
N SER A 49 -11.21 19.63 -2.77
CA SER A 49 -11.87 19.92 -1.47
C SER A 49 -12.77 18.77 -0.96
N ARG A 50 -12.91 17.71 -1.76
CA ARG A 50 -13.79 16.57 -1.46
C ARG A 50 -12.95 15.36 -1.08
N PRO A 51 -13.15 14.80 0.13
CA PRO A 51 -12.65 13.46 0.46
C PRO A 51 -13.07 12.47 -0.60
N GLU A 52 -12.16 11.59 -0.97
CA GLU A 52 -12.43 10.55 -1.95
C GLU A 52 -12.62 9.22 -1.20
N PRO A 53 -13.78 8.56 -1.34
CA PRO A 53 -14.01 7.29 -0.66
C PRO A 53 -13.14 6.21 -1.30
N ILE A 54 -12.52 5.38 -0.46
CA ILE A 54 -11.85 4.18 -0.92
C ILE A 54 -12.93 3.12 -1.22
N PRO A 55 -12.89 2.44 -2.38
CA PRO A 55 -13.83 1.37 -2.69
C PRO A 55 -13.84 0.27 -1.61
N GLU A 56 -15.03 -0.16 -1.17
CA GLU A 56 -15.19 -1.25 -0.19
C GLU A 56 -14.39 -2.51 -0.56
N PRO A 57 -14.33 -2.96 -1.83
CA PRO A 57 -13.52 -4.12 -2.21
C PRO A 57 -12.02 -3.97 -1.89
N GLU A 58 -11.45 -2.76 -1.99
CA GLU A 58 -10.05 -2.52 -1.64
C GLU A 58 -9.83 -2.65 -0.13
N ILE A 59 -10.72 -2.07 0.68
CA ILE A 59 -10.67 -2.18 2.14
C ILE A 59 -10.86 -3.63 2.60
N ASP A 60 -11.79 -4.36 1.97
CA ASP A 60 -12.03 -5.76 2.30
C ASP A 60 -10.87 -6.67 1.90
N ALA A 61 -10.21 -6.40 0.76
CA ALA A 61 -8.98 -7.11 0.38
C ALA A 61 -7.87 -6.89 1.41
N LEU A 62 -7.69 -5.65 1.90
CA LEU A 62 -6.73 -5.36 2.97
C LEU A 62 -7.09 -6.01 4.30
N ARG A 63 -8.37 -6.03 4.68
CA ARG A 63 -8.82 -6.72 5.91
C ARG A 63 -8.54 -8.22 5.82
N ARG A 64 -8.84 -8.86 4.69
CA ARG A 64 -8.55 -10.28 4.45
C ARG A 64 -7.05 -10.55 4.51
N LEU A 65 -6.24 -9.68 3.90
CA LEU A 65 -4.79 -9.74 3.98
C LEU A 65 -4.29 -9.73 5.43
N MET A 66 -4.78 -8.78 6.23
CA MET A 66 -4.36 -8.61 7.63
C MET A 66 -4.76 -9.78 8.54
N ILE A 67 -5.85 -10.48 8.22
CA ILE A 67 -6.31 -11.68 8.95
C ILE A 67 -5.63 -12.95 8.44
N SER A 68 -5.11 -12.93 7.20
CA SER A 68 -4.46 -14.09 6.61
C SER A 68 -3.17 -14.45 7.36
N VAL A 69 -2.84 -15.75 7.37
CA VAL A 69 -1.55 -16.27 7.84
C VAL A 69 -0.43 -16.08 6.82
N LEU A 70 -0.74 -15.56 5.62
CA LEU A 70 0.23 -15.39 4.55
C LEU A 70 1.16 -14.22 4.89
N PRO A 71 2.47 -14.39 4.70
CA PRO A 71 3.41 -13.28 4.85
C PRO A 71 3.12 -12.22 3.79
N TYR A 72 3.13 -10.95 4.20
CA TYR A 72 2.93 -9.82 3.31
C TYR A 72 3.89 -8.68 3.63
N ASP A 73 4.32 -7.99 2.57
CA ASP A 73 5.27 -6.88 2.66
C ASP A 73 4.75 -5.66 1.88
N PRO A 74 5.18 -4.44 2.26
CA PRO A 74 4.93 -3.25 1.46
C PRO A 74 5.49 -3.45 0.05
N HIS A 75 4.68 -3.09 -0.94
CA HIS A 75 5.02 -3.20 -2.35
C HIS A 75 4.87 -1.84 -3.02
N PRO A 76 5.79 -1.47 -3.94
CA PRO A 76 5.57 -0.33 -4.81
C PRO A 76 4.24 -0.50 -5.54
N TYR A 77 3.39 0.53 -5.54
CA TYR A 77 2.17 0.52 -6.32
C TYR A 77 2.55 0.72 -7.80
N LEU A 78 2.79 -0.38 -8.48
CA LEU A 78 3.27 -0.42 -9.85
C LEU A 78 2.33 -1.30 -10.66
N HIS A 79 1.84 -0.77 -11.77
CA HIS A 79 0.99 -1.49 -12.70
C HIS A 79 1.63 -1.47 -14.09
N GLU A 80 1.40 -2.54 -14.84
CA GLU A 80 1.84 -2.62 -16.23
C GLU A 80 1.30 -1.41 -17.02
N GLY A 81 2.15 -0.81 -17.84
CA GLY A 81 1.82 0.44 -18.55
C GLY A 81 2.11 1.72 -17.77
N MET A 82 2.44 1.66 -16.48
CA MET A 82 2.81 2.84 -15.70
C MET A 82 4.15 3.43 -16.16
N LYS A 83 4.26 4.76 -16.23
CA LYS A 83 5.54 5.45 -16.43
C LYS A 83 6.36 5.35 -15.16
N VAL A 84 7.60 4.89 -15.29
CA VAL A 84 8.52 4.69 -14.16
C VAL A 84 9.85 5.37 -14.44
N GLU A 85 10.52 5.80 -13.38
CA GLU A 85 11.89 6.30 -13.43
C GLU A 85 12.82 5.30 -12.72
N VAL A 86 13.97 5.04 -13.32
CA VAL A 86 15.03 4.27 -12.67
C VAL A 86 15.68 5.15 -11.61
N ILE A 87 15.49 4.80 -10.34
CA ILE A 87 16.00 5.60 -9.21
C ILE A 87 17.45 5.25 -8.81
N ARG A 88 18.01 4.13 -9.30
CA ARG A 88 19.34 3.64 -8.89
C ARG A 88 20.01 2.82 -10.00
N GLY A 89 21.35 2.80 -9.98
CA GLY A 89 22.17 2.01 -10.90
C GLY A 89 22.60 2.81 -12.14
N PRO A 90 23.27 2.18 -13.12
CA PRO A 90 23.87 2.87 -14.27
C PRO A 90 22.85 3.56 -15.19
N LEU A 91 21.57 3.23 -15.06
CA LEU A 91 20.46 3.81 -15.83
C LEU A 91 19.63 4.82 -15.00
N GLN A 92 20.14 5.28 -13.86
CA GLN A 92 19.44 6.22 -13.01
C GLN A 92 19.01 7.49 -13.77
N GLY A 93 17.77 7.95 -13.56
CA GLY A 93 17.18 9.11 -14.23
C GLY A 93 16.48 8.79 -15.56
N ILE A 94 16.61 7.56 -16.07
CA ILE A 94 15.91 7.14 -17.29
C ILE A 94 14.45 6.86 -16.97
N HIS A 95 13.58 7.42 -17.82
CA HIS A 95 12.14 7.19 -17.79
C HIS A 95 11.77 6.09 -18.79
N GLY A 96 10.80 5.26 -18.42
CA GLY A 96 10.29 4.19 -19.28
C GLY A 96 8.86 3.82 -18.91
N ILE A 97 8.32 2.85 -19.65
CA ILE A 97 7.03 2.23 -19.33
C ILE A 97 7.32 0.89 -18.67
N LEU A 98 6.66 0.61 -17.55
CA LEU A 98 6.76 -0.67 -16.88
C LEU A 98 6.09 -1.75 -17.73
N LEU A 99 6.90 -2.68 -18.23
CA LEU A 99 6.47 -3.89 -18.92
C LEU A 99 6.52 -5.07 -17.95
N ARG A 100 5.51 -5.94 -17.97
CA ARG A 100 5.45 -7.09 -17.06
C ARG A 100 6.57 -8.09 -17.37
N LYS A 101 7.34 -8.47 -16.35
CA LYS A 101 8.38 -9.51 -16.44
C LYS A 101 8.24 -10.44 -15.23
N GLU A 102 7.63 -11.61 -15.40
CA GLU A 102 7.38 -12.52 -14.29
C GLU A 102 8.43 -13.64 -14.16
N LYS A 103 8.76 -13.97 -12.90
CA LYS A 103 9.36 -15.25 -12.48
C LYS A 103 8.77 -15.78 -11.16
N ARG A 104 7.82 -15.10 -10.50
CA ARG A 104 7.19 -15.53 -9.22
C ARG A 104 5.75 -15.05 -9.12
N HIS A 105 4.86 -15.92 -8.62
CA HIS A 105 3.44 -15.63 -8.40
C HIS A 105 3.27 -14.76 -7.15
N ARG A 106 2.82 -13.52 -7.34
CA ARG A 106 2.55 -12.57 -6.26
C ARG A 106 1.21 -11.90 -6.50
N LEU A 107 0.40 -11.82 -5.45
CA LEU A 107 -0.81 -11.01 -5.43
C LEU A 107 -0.46 -9.63 -4.89
N VAL A 108 -0.68 -8.60 -5.70
CA VAL A 108 -0.49 -7.20 -5.28
C VAL A 108 -1.87 -6.60 -4.98
N ILE A 109 -2.07 -6.20 -3.72
CA ILE A 109 -3.27 -5.53 -3.25
C ILE A 109 -2.92 -4.06 -3.04
N GLY A 110 -3.48 -3.19 -3.88
CA GLY A 110 -3.22 -1.76 -3.86
C GLY A 110 -4.41 -0.96 -3.36
N VAL A 111 -4.12 0.19 -2.74
CA VAL A 111 -5.09 1.26 -2.53
C VAL A 111 -4.80 2.37 -3.52
N HIS A 112 -5.67 2.51 -4.53
CA HIS A 112 -5.45 3.43 -5.65
C HIS A 112 -5.32 4.88 -5.17
N LEU A 113 -6.15 5.26 -4.20
CA LEU A 113 -6.24 6.62 -3.69
C LEU A 113 -4.91 7.17 -3.14
N ILE A 114 -4.10 6.31 -2.52
CA ILE A 114 -2.82 6.70 -1.90
C ILE A 114 -1.61 6.21 -2.69
N GLN A 115 -1.82 5.52 -3.82
CA GLN A 115 -0.76 4.94 -4.65
C GLN A 115 0.20 4.07 -3.82
N GLN A 116 -0.34 3.23 -2.93
CA GLN A 116 0.45 2.28 -2.14
C GLN A 116 -0.12 0.87 -2.26
N ALA A 117 0.75 -0.14 -2.17
CA ALA A 117 0.36 -1.54 -2.28
C ALA A 117 1.04 -2.43 -1.24
N ALA A 118 0.46 -3.62 -1.08
CA ALA A 118 1.03 -4.74 -0.36
C ALA A 118 1.13 -5.95 -1.30
N ALA A 119 2.20 -6.72 -1.19
CA ALA A 119 2.38 -7.94 -1.96
C ALA A 119 2.37 -9.16 -1.05
N VAL A 120 1.71 -10.22 -1.54
CA VAL A 120 1.62 -11.54 -0.90
C VAL A 120 2.17 -12.57 -1.86
N GLU A 121 2.94 -13.52 -1.35
CA GLU A 121 3.31 -14.71 -2.14
C GLU A 121 2.16 -15.71 -2.10
N ILE A 122 1.75 -16.17 -3.28
CA ILE A 122 0.58 -17.05 -3.48
C ILE A 122 0.94 -18.16 -4.45
N ASP A 123 0.39 -19.36 -4.26
CA ASP A 123 0.59 -20.46 -5.19
C ASP A 123 -0.21 -20.22 -6.48
N VAL A 124 0.28 -20.70 -7.62
CA VAL A 124 -0.43 -20.53 -8.90
C VAL A 124 -1.77 -21.24 -8.92
N ASN A 125 -1.92 -22.31 -8.12
CA ASN A 125 -3.17 -23.06 -7.99
C ASN A 125 -4.26 -22.29 -7.23
N ASP A 126 -3.87 -21.24 -6.49
CA ASP A 126 -4.79 -20.41 -5.71
C ASP A 126 -5.32 -19.19 -6.50
N VAL A 127 -5.02 -19.11 -7.81
CA VAL A 127 -5.40 -17.98 -8.67
C VAL A 127 -6.20 -18.47 -9.86
N MET A 128 -7.32 -17.79 -10.14
CA MET A 128 -8.04 -17.94 -11.40
C MET A 128 -8.19 -16.56 -12.04
N GLY A 129 -7.99 -16.49 -13.37
CA GLY A 129 -8.26 -15.29 -14.14
C GLY A 129 -9.76 -15.02 -14.22
N VAL A 130 -10.15 -13.75 -14.11
CA VAL A 130 -11.51 -13.23 -14.30
C VAL A 130 -11.57 -12.29 -15.48
#